data_AF-A0A398BEK8-F1
#
_entry.id   AF-A0A398BEK8-F1
#
_cell.length_a   1.000
_cell.length_b   1.000
_cell.length_c   1.000
_cell.angle_alpha   90.00
_cell.angle_beta   90.00
_cell.angle_gamma   90.00
#
_symmetry.space_group_name_H-M   'P 1'
#
loop_
_entity.id
_entity.type
_entity.pdbx_description
1 polymer ?
#
loop_
_entity_poly.entity_id
_entity_poly.type
_entity_poly.pdbx_seq_one_letter_code
_entity_poly.pdbx_strand_id
1 'polypeptide(L)'
;MDAKEFGLKLKEIRKEKKITLLDLKARTGYSDSYLSQIENGYKDLPKPALLRKLAIGLDVSPIYLMNLAGYSDSYIDVENDLVKYEGNNPFKEEKFLNEMRNIDVNLPCTEEIKTEYGEQTIRELSDDELRRRLFDLHDLLNMKIDLYYKNGLLTDEKRKKVRTILELIFE
;
A
#
# COMPACT_ATOMS: atom_id res chain seq x y z
N MET A 1 -9.77 -3.52 18.51
CA MET A 1 -11.22 -3.66 18.32
C MET A 1 -11.58 -5.07 18.73
N ASP A 2 -12.58 -5.23 19.60
CA ASP A 2 -13.03 -6.56 20.00
C ASP A 2 -13.94 -7.19 18.94
N ALA A 3 -14.09 -8.51 18.93
CA ALA A 3 -14.90 -9.22 17.94
C ALA A 3 -16.36 -8.73 17.88
N LYS A 4 -16.90 -8.30 19.03
CA LYS A 4 -18.25 -7.74 19.13
C LYS A 4 -18.36 -6.35 18.48
N GLU A 5 -17.35 -5.52 18.67
CA GLU A 5 -17.29 -4.18 18.09
C GLU A 5 -17.10 -4.27 16.56
N PHE A 6 -16.25 -5.17 16.11
CA PHE A 6 -16.08 -5.50 14.69
C PHE A 6 -17.39 -5.98 14.04
N GLY A 7 -18.08 -6.94 14.69
CA GLY A 7 -19.36 -7.47 14.20
C GLY A 7 -20.43 -6.39 14.05
N LEU A 8 -20.54 -5.50 15.03
CA LEU A 8 -21.44 -4.34 14.96
C LEU A 8 -21.10 -3.42 13.79
N LYS A 9 -19.81 -3.12 13.58
CA LYS A 9 -19.37 -2.30 12.45
C LYS A 9 -19.68 -2.96 11.11
N LEU A 10 -19.47 -4.27 10.99
CA LEU A 10 -19.79 -5.04 9.79
C LEU A 10 -21.30 -4.95 9.46
N LYS A 11 -22.14 -5.05 10.50
CA LYS A 11 -23.60 -4.93 10.39
C LYS A 11 -24.05 -3.53 9.97
N GLU A 12 -23.39 -2.48 10.48
CA GLU A 12 -23.62 -1.10 10.05
C GLU A 12 -23.33 -0.93 8.56
N ILE A 13 -22.14 -1.33 8.10
CA ILE A 13 -21.73 -1.25 6.69
C ILE A 13 -22.74 -1.97 5.79
N ARG A 14 -23.16 -3.19 6.18
CA ARG A 14 -24.15 -3.95 5.42
C ARG A 14 -25.48 -3.20 5.30
N LYS A 15 -25.96 -2.58 6.38
CA LYS A 15 -27.20 -1.80 6.38
C LYS A 15 -27.08 -0.51 5.58
N GLU A 16 -25.96 0.20 5.68
CA GLU A 16 -25.68 1.40 4.88
C GLU A 16 -25.70 1.09 3.37
N LYS A 17 -25.12 -0.04 2.98
CA LYS A 17 -25.13 -0.54 1.60
C LYS A 17 -26.48 -1.16 1.18
N LYS A 18 -27.46 -1.25 2.09
CA LYS A 18 -28.79 -1.85 1.87
C LYS A 18 -28.74 -3.32 1.40
N ILE A 19 -27.75 -4.07 1.87
CA ILE A 19 -27.54 -5.48 1.52
C ILE A 19 -28.21 -6.36 2.58
N THR A 20 -28.97 -7.39 2.17
CA THR A 20 -29.51 -8.37 3.13
C THR A 20 -28.47 -9.44 3.48
N LEU A 21 -28.70 -10.19 4.57
CA LEU A 21 -27.82 -11.34 4.88
C LEU A 21 -27.85 -12.41 3.77
N LEU A 22 -28.99 -12.55 3.08
CA LEU A 22 -29.16 -13.43 1.93
C LEU A 22 -28.31 -12.96 0.73
N ASP A 23 -28.29 -11.66 0.47
CA ASP A 23 -27.46 -11.08 -0.59
C ASP A 23 -25.97 -11.23 -0.25
N LEU A 24 -25.58 -11.00 1.01
CA LEU A 24 -24.20 -11.17 1.44
C LEU A 24 -23.76 -12.63 1.36
N LYS A 25 -24.65 -13.58 1.68
CA LYS A 25 -24.43 -15.01 1.46
C LYS A 25 -24.18 -15.32 -0.01
N ALA A 26 -25.03 -14.81 -0.91
CA ALA A 26 -24.87 -15.01 -2.35
C ALA A 26 -23.53 -14.47 -2.88
N ARG A 27 -23.06 -13.34 -2.35
CA ARG A 27 -21.82 -12.68 -2.78
C ARG A 27 -20.55 -13.27 -2.17
N THR A 28 -20.63 -13.83 -0.96
CA THR A 28 -19.45 -14.29 -0.22
C THR A 28 -19.31 -15.81 -0.19
N GLY A 29 -20.39 -16.54 -0.49
CA GLY A 29 -20.46 -18.01 -0.42
C GLY A 29 -20.58 -18.56 1.01
N TYR A 30 -20.68 -17.71 2.03
CA TYR A 30 -20.85 -18.15 3.43
C TYR A 30 -22.31 -18.20 3.83
N SER A 31 -22.67 -19.12 4.73
CA SER A 31 -24.04 -19.23 5.21
C SER A 31 -24.48 -17.98 5.98
N ASP A 32 -25.75 -17.64 5.87
CA ASP A 32 -26.41 -16.54 6.57
C ASP A 32 -26.31 -16.68 8.10
N SER A 33 -26.36 -17.93 8.62
CA SER A 33 -26.10 -18.22 10.03
C SER A 33 -24.67 -17.86 10.44
N TYR A 34 -23.66 -18.19 9.61
CA TYR A 34 -22.26 -17.87 9.87
C TYR A 34 -22.00 -16.35 9.84
N LEU A 35 -22.56 -15.66 8.84
CA LEU A 35 -22.48 -14.21 8.72
C LEU A 35 -23.16 -13.51 9.91
N SER A 36 -24.32 -14.01 10.36
CA SER A 36 -25.02 -13.51 11.55
C SER A 36 -24.21 -13.71 12.83
N GLN A 37 -23.52 -14.84 12.99
CA GLN A 37 -22.63 -15.08 14.13
C GLN A 37 -21.48 -14.08 14.18
N ILE A 38 -20.90 -13.73 13.03
CA ILE A 38 -19.86 -12.69 12.94
C ILE A 38 -20.43 -11.32 13.28
N GLU A 39 -21.56 -10.92 12.69
CA GLU A 39 -22.20 -9.61 12.93
C GLU A 39 -22.61 -9.40 14.39
N ASN A 40 -22.91 -10.48 15.12
CA ASN A 40 -23.28 -10.40 16.53
C ASN A 40 -22.10 -10.65 17.49
N GLY A 41 -20.88 -10.89 16.97
CA GLY A 41 -19.69 -11.11 17.79
C GLY A 41 -19.62 -12.45 18.51
N TYR A 42 -20.39 -13.45 18.06
CA TYR A 42 -20.32 -14.83 18.58
C TYR A 42 -19.12 -15.63 18.05
N LYS A 43 -18.43 -15.05 17.06
CA LYS A 43 -17.24 -15.60 16.43
C LYS A 43 -16.04 -14.74 16.77
N ASP A 44 -14.89 -15.37 16.94
CA ASP A 44 -13.61 -14.67 16.98
C ASP A 44 -13.38 -13.85 15.70
N LEU A 45 -12.44 -12.90 15.78
CA LEU A 45 -12.08 -12.04 14.66
C LEU A 45 -11.82 -12.88 13.39
N PRO A 46 -12.48 -12.56 12.27
CA PRO A 46 -12.31 -13.30 11.02
C PRO A 46 -10.86 -13.29 10.54
N LYS A 47 -10.38 -14.43 10.05
CA LYS A 47 -9.06 -14.52 9.38
C LYS A 47 -8.99 -13.61 8.15
N PRO A 48 -7.80 -13.15 7.71
CA PRO A 48 -7.65 -12.25 6.56
C PRO A 48 -8.33 -12.74 5.28
N ALA A 49 -8.31 -14.04 5.00
CA ALA A 49 -8.98 -14.63 3.84
C ALA A 49 -10.51 -14.43 3.87
N LEU A 50 -11.13 -14.53 5.05
CA LEU A 50 -12.56 -14.30 5.24
C LEU A 50 -12.89 -12.80 5.15
N LEU A 51 -12.04 -11.93 5.71
CA LEU A 51 -12.20 -10.47 5.61
C LEU A 51 -12.19 -9.99 4.16
N ARG A 52 -11.32 -10.53 3.31
CA ARG A 52 -11.30 -10.22 1.87
C ARG A 52 -12.62 -10.55 1.19
N LYS A 53 -13.15 -11.76 1.43
CA LYS A 53 -14.43 -12.17 0.84
C LYS A 53 -15.59 -11.30 1.34
N LEU A 54 -15.62 -10.99 2.64
CA LEU A 54 -16.60 -10.07 3.21
C LEU A 54 -16.50 -8.66 2.59
N ALA A 55 -15.28 -8.17 2.38
CA ALA A 55 -15.04 -6.88 1.75
C ALA A 55 -15.59 -6.81 0.33
N ILE A 56 -15.32 -7.85 -0.47
CA ILE A 56 -15.86 -7.99 -1.83
C ILE A 56 -17.39 -8.03 -1.78
N GLY A 57 -17.98 -8.84 -0.89
CA GLY A 57 -19.44 -8.95 -0.79
C GLY A 57 -20.14 -7.67 -0.34
N LEU A 58 -19.48 -6.88 0.50
CA LEU A 58 -19.97 -5.59 1.01
C LEU A 58 -19.58 -4.39 0.15
N ASP A 59 -18.81 -4.59 -0.92
CA ASP A 59 -18.30 -3.54 -1.79
C ASP A 59 -17.55 -2.45 -0.99
N VAL A 60 -16.60 -2.90 -0.17
CA VAL A 60 -15.71 -2.05 0.64
C VAL A 60 -14.25 -2.48 0.45
N SER A 61 -13.33 -1.58 0.79
CA SER A 61 -11.89 -1.88 0.72
C SER A 61 -11.52 -3.04 1.66
N PRO A 62 -10.82 -4.09 1.18
CA PRO A 62 -10.30 -5.15 2.04
C PRO A 62 -9.38 -4.63 3.15
N ILE A 63 -8.57 -3.61 2.84
CA ILE A 63 -7.66 -2.95 3.78
C ILE A 63 -8.44 -2.33 4.94
N TYR A 64 -9.58 -1.70 4.64
CA TYR A 64 -10.44 -1.11 5.67
C TYR A 64 -10.96 -2.15 6.67
N LEU A 65 -11.46 -3.28 6.19
CA LEU A 65 -11.94 -4.37 7.06
C LEU A 65 -10.80 -5.07 7.82
N MET A 66 -9.62 -5.20 7.22
CA MET A 66 -8.42 -5.75 7.87
C MET A 66 -7.96 -4.86 9.03
N ASN A 67 -7.88 -3.55 8.79
CA ASN A 67 -7.52 -2.58 9.82
C ASN A 67 -8.53 -2.55 10.97
N LEU A 68 -9.84 -2.65 10.67
CA LEU A 68 -10.88 -2.78 11.69
C LEU A 68 -10.70 -4.04 12.54
N ALA A 69 -10.29 -5.15 11.94
CA ALA A 69 -10.02 -6.40 12.64
C ALA A 69 -8.64 -6.44 13.32
N GLY A 70 -7.84 -5.37 13.25
CA GLY A 70 -6.53 -5.27 13.89
C GLY A 70 -5.36 -5.88 13.12
N TYR A 71 -5.55 -6.20 11.83
CA TYR A 71 -4.46 -6.64 10.95
C TYR A 71 -3.72 -5.45 10.35
N SER A 72 -2.38 -5.54 10.24
CA SER A 72 -1.54 -4.51 9.62
C SER A 72 -1.46 -4.64 8.10
N ASP A 73 -1.25 -3.52 7.40
CA ASP A 73 -1.11 -3.45 5.92
C ASP A 73 -0.06 -4.41 5.33
N SER A 74 0.89 -4.89 6.15
CA SER A 74 1.90 -5.89 5.77
C SER A 74 1.34 -7.31 5.54
N TYR A 75 0.05 -7.55 5.77
CA TYR A 75 -0.62 -8.84 5.45
C TYR A 75 -1.11 -8.92 3.99
N ILE A 76 -0.85 -7.88 3.20
CA ILE A 76 -1.00 -7.90 1.75
C ILE A 76 0.22 -8.68 1.21
N ASP A 77 -0.07 -9.89 0.72
CA ASP A 77 0.78 -10.77 -0.10
C ASP A 77 1.94 -11.51 0.55
N VAL A 78 1.64 -12.76 0.95
CA VAL A 78 2.58 -13.88 0.72
C VAL A 78 1.86 -15.17 0.30
N GLU A 79 0.56 -15.36 0.60
CA GLU A 79 0.07 -16.74 0.68
C GLU A 79 -0.78 -17.31 -0.46
N ASN A 80 -1.34 -16.58 -1.42
CA ASN A 80 -2.08 -17.27 -2.50
C ASN A 80 -2.10 -16.52 -3.83
N ASP A 81 -1.15 -16.87 -4.69
CA ASP A 81 -1.45 -17.15 -6.09
C ASP A 81 -2.79 -17.92 -6.18
N LEU A 82 -3.68 -17.53 -7.09
CA LEU A 82 -4.95 -18.19 -7.45
C LEU A 82 -6.17 -17.88 -6.57
N VAL A 83 -6.89 -16.80 -6.90
CA VAL A 83 -8.35 -16.89 -7.04
C VAL A 83 -8.66 -16.69 -8.51
N LYS A 84 -8.92 -17.79 -9.22
CA LYS A 84 -9.53 -17.73 -10.56
C LYS A 84 -10.94 -17.17 -10.38
N TYR A 85 -11.16 -15.98 -10.90
CA TYR A 85 -12.44 -15.30 -10.94
C TYR A 85 -13.33 -15.97 -11.99
N GLU A 86 -14.14 -16.95 -11.60
CA GLU A 86 -15.30 -17.36 -12.40
C GLU A 86 -16.56 -16.78 -11.77
N GLY A 87 -17.00 -15.64 -12.29
CA GLY A 87 -18.22 -14.98 -11.83
C GLY A 87 -18.31 -13.56 -12.36
N ASN A 88 -18.99 -13.41 -13.50
CA ASN A 88 -19.25 -12.14 -14.18
C ASN A 88 -19.60 -10.99 -13.24
N ASN A 89 -18.70 -10.01 -13.10
CA ASN A 89 -19.04 -8.65 -12.72
C ASN A 89 -18.35 -7.66 -13.69
N PRO A 90 -19.09 -6.88 -14.51
CA PRO A 90 -18.51 -6.07 -15.59
C PRO A 90 -17.89 -4.73 -15.17
N PHE A 91 -17.56 -4.47 -13.90
CA PHE A 91 -17.03 -3.17 -13.50
C PHE A 91 -15.95 -3.23 -12.42
N LYS A 92 -14.72 -2.89 -12.85
CA LYS A 92 -13.62 -2.24 -12.09
C LYS A 92 -12.56 -3.09 -11.36
N GLU A 93 -12.25 -4.31 -11.79
CA GLU A 93 -11.03 -4.97 -11.30
C GLU A 93 -9.74 -4.59 -12.05
N GLU A 94 -9.82 -4.03 -13.26
CA GLU A 94 -8.63 -3.52 -13.96
C GLU A 94 -8.13 -2.15 -13.49
N LYS A 95 -8.90 -1.42 -12.66
CA LYS A 95 -8.56 -0.02 -12.39
C LYS A 95 -7.59 0.18 -11.22
N PHE A 96 -7.57 -0.69 -10.22
CA PHE A 96 -6.75 -0.43 -9.01
C PHE A 96 -5.38 -1.11 -9.01
N LEU A 97 -5.18 -2.18 -9.79
CA LEU A 97 -3.90 -2.89 -9.85
C LEU A 97 -2.83 -2.19 -10.70
N ASN A 98 -3.22 -1.20 -11.49
CA ASN A 98 -2.34 -0.42 -12.37
C ASN A 98 -2.71 1.08 -12.39
N GLU A 99 -3.28 1.61 -11.30
CA GLU A 99 -3.51 3.05 -11.18
C GLU A 99 -2.16 3.75 -10.91
N MET A 100 -1.35 3.91 -11.96
CA MET A 100 -0.18 4.78 -11.94
C MET A 100 -0.68 6.21 -11.69
N ARG A 101 -0.45 6.71 -10.49
CA ARG A 101 -0.63 8.14 -10.20
C ARG A 101 0.61 8.86 -10.70
N ASN A 102 0.41 9.80 -11.61
CA ASN A 102 1.47 10.73 -11.97
C ASN A 102 1.75 11.61 -10.74
N ILE A 103 2.96 11.48 -10.22
CA ILE A 103 3.50 12.35 -9.17
C ILE A 103 4.54 13.21 -9.87
N ASP A 104 4.30 14.52 -9.89
CA ASP A 104 5.28 15.46 -10.42
C ASP A 104 6.40 15.63 -9.39
N VAL A 105 7.62 15.26 -9.78
CA VAL A 105 8.83 15.40 -8.97
C VAL A 105 9.74 16.43 -9.63
N ASN A 106 10.04 17.51 -8.92
CA ASN A 106 10.97 18.53 -9.39
C ASN A 106 12.39 18.17 -8.94
N LEU A 107 13.29 17.95 -9.89
CA LEU A 107 14.71 17.74 -9.64
C LEU A 107 15.52 18.94 -10.12
N PRO A 108 16.66 19.25 -9.47
CA PRO A 108 17.63 20.18 -10.03
C PRO A 108 18.18 19.61 -11.34
N CYS A 109 17.99 20.35 -12.44
CA CYS A 109 18.47 19.99 -13.77
C CYS A 109 19.93 20.38 -14.03
N THR A 110 20.60 20.93 -13.03
CA THR A 110 21.98 21.40 -13.13
C THR A 110 22.86 20.72 -12.09
N GLU A 111 24.07 20.36 -12.50
CA GLU A 111 25.10 19.83 -11.63
C GLU A 111 26.34 20.73 -11.66
N GLU A 112 26.84 21.08 -10.48
CA GLU A 112 28.10 21.78 -10.34
C GLU A 112 29.25 20.80 -10.43
N ILE A 113 29.95 20.79 -11.56
CA ILE A 113 31.15 19.98 -11.75
C ILE A 113 32.36 20.86 -11.45
N LYS A 114 33.16 20.42 -10.47
CA LYS A 114 34.48 20.98 -10.20
C LYS A 114 35.46 20.32 -11.15
N THR A 115 35.90 21.07 -12.16
CA THR A 115 36.98 20.63 -13.02
C THR A 115 38.31 20.64 -12.26
N GLU A 116 39.30 19.88 -12.75
CA GLU A 116 40.63 19.74 -12.13
C GLU A 116 41.38 21.07 -11.95
N TYR A 117 40.94 22.14 -12.62
CA TYR A 117 41.50 23.48 -12.54
C TYR A 117 40.79 24.40 -11.54
N GLY A 118 39.83 23.89 -10.76
CA GLY A 118 39.10 24.66 -9.75
C GLY A 118 37.98 25.54 -10.29
N GLU A 119 37.67 25.45 -11.59
CA GLU A 119 36.53 26.14 -12.19
C GLU A 119 35.24 25.37 -11.89
N GLN A 120 34.25 26.10 -11.35
CA GLN A 120 32.89 25.60 -11.16
C GLN A 120 32.13 25.77 -12.46
N THR A 121 31.87 24.67 -13.15
CA THR A 121 31.02 24.69 -14.35
C THR A 121 29.68 24.08 -14.02
N ILE A 122 28.62 24.77 -14.45
CA ILE A 122 27.24 24.27 -14.31
C ILE A 122 26.93 23.48 -15.59
N ARG A 123 26.74 22.17 -15.45
CA ARG A 123 26.32 21.30 -16.56
C ARG A 123 24.83 21.05 -16.47
N GLU A 124 24.11 21.25 -17.57
CA GLU A 124 22.73 20.80 -17.70
C GLU A 124 22.69 19.28 -17.87
N LEU A 125 21.88 18.63 -17.05
CA LEU A 125 21.64 17.19 -17.06
C LEU A 125 20.59 16.85 -18.12
N SER A 126 20.84 15.82 -18.90
CA SER A 126 19.87 15.28 -19.85
C SER A 126 18.69 14.60 -19.13
N ASP A 127 17.56 14.44 -19.82
CA ASP A 127 16.37 13.74 -19.29
C ASP A 127 16.69 12.32 -18.79
N ASP A 128 17.59 11.61 -19.48
CA ASP A 128 18.05 10.28 -19.09
C ASP A 128 18.90 10.31 -17.80
N GLU A 129 19.76 11.32 -17.64
CA GLU A 129 20.57 11.51 -16.43
C GLU A 129 19.68 11.90 -15.25
N LEU A 130 18.68 12.76 -15.46
CA LEU A 130 17.69 13.11 -14.43
C LEU A 130 16.87 11.90 -13.99
N ARG A 131 16.47 11.05 -14.94
CA ARG A 131 15.76 9.80 -14.65
C ARG A 131 16.63 8.86 -13.82
N ARG A 132 17.91 8.71 -14.16
CA ARG A 132 18.83 7.87 -13.37
C ARG A 132 18.99 8.41 -11.96
N ARG A 133 19.18 9.73 -11.81
CA ARG A 133 19.31 10.41 -10.52
C ARG A 133 18.11 10.19 -9.60
N LEU A 134 16.90 10.15 -10.14
CA LEU A 134 15.67 9.89 -9.37
C LEU A 134 15.64 8.49 -8.74
N PHE A 135 16.28 7.49 -9.38
CA PHE A 135 16.32 6.11 -8.88
C PHE A 135 17.68 5.71 -8.30
N ASP A 136 18.64 6.63 -8.27
CA ASP A 136 19.97 6.41 -7.72
C ASP A 136 19.99 6.72 -6.22
N LEU A 137 20.28 5.71 -5.41
CA LEU A 137 20.27 5.85 -3.96
C LEU A 137 21.38 6.78 -3.46
N HIS A 138 22.54 6.82 -4.12
CA HIS A 138 23.65 7.70 -3.75
C HIS A 138 23.26 9.16 -3.94
N ASP A 139 22.68 9.49 -5.10
CA ASP A 139 22.19 10.83 -5.39
C ASP A 139 21.05 11.24 -4.45
N LEU A 140 20.05 10.37 -4.26
CA LEU A 140 18.92 10.65 -3.37
C LEU A 140 19.36 10.93 -1.92
N LEU A 141 20.40 10.26 -1.43
CA LEU A 141 20.96 10.49 -0.09
C LEU A 141 21.72 11.81 0.02
N ASN A 142 22.33 12.27 -1.08
CA ASN A 142 23.06 13.54 -1.15
C ASN A 142 22.15 14.75 -1.46
N MET A 143 20.96 14.51 -2.00
CA MET A 143 19.98 15.56 -2.27
C MET A 143 19.34 16.10 -0.99
N LYS A 144 19.09 17.42 -0.99
CA LYS A 144 18.37 18.12 0.10
C LYS A 144 16.84 17.98 -0.09
N ILE A 145 16.38 16.74 -0.13
CA ILE A 145 14.96 16.37 -0.23
C ILE A 145 14.51 15.66 1.04
N ASP A 146 13.21 15.62 1.34
CA ASP A 146 12.68 14.83 2.44
C ASP A 146 12.62 13.35 2.04
N LEU A 147 13.62 12.58 2.48
CA LEU A 147 13.71 11.15 2.22
C LEU A 147 13.04 10.37 3.35
N TYR A 148 12.29 9.32 3.02
CA TYR A 148 11.61 8.48 3.99
C TYR A 148 12.06 7.02 3.85
N TYR A 149 12.24 6.34 4.96
CA TYR A 149 12.49 4.89 5.00
C TYR A 149 11.46 4.23 5.93
N LYS A 150 10.70 3.26 5.41
CA LYS A 150 9.59 2.60 6.13
C LYS A 150 8.64 3.60 6.82
N ASN A 151 8.22 4.65 6.09
CA ASN A 151 7.35 5.73 6.57
C ASN A 151 7.94 6.64 7.68
N GLY A 152 9.23 6.51 8.01
CA GLY A 152 9.94 7.42 8.92
C GLY A 152 10.84 8.39 8.17
N LEU A 153 10.82 9.67 8.55
CA LEU A 153 11.72 10.69 7.99
C LEU A 153 13.19 10.30 8.26
N LEU A 154 13.99 10.29 7.20
CA LEU A 154 15.42 10.02 7.26
C LEU A 154 16.16 11.33 7.53
N THR A 155 16.50 11.53 8.81
CA THR A 155 17.34 12.65 9.26
C THR A 155 18.74 12.58 8.65
N ASP A 156 19.43 13.72 8.58
CA ASP A 156 20.78 13.82 8.00
C ASP A 156 21.79 12.86 8.65
N GLU A 157 21.67 12.62 9.97
CA GLU A 157 22.49 11.64 10.66
C GLU A 157 22.25 10.21 10.18
N LYS A 158 20.98 9.85 9.95
CA LYS A 158 20.62 8.53 9.43
C LYS A 158 21.03 8.38 7.97
N ARG A 159 20.93 9.44 7.16
CA ARG A 159 21.46 9.46 5.78
C ARG A 159 22.94 9.16 5.74
N LYS A 160 23.73 9.83 6.59
CA LYS A 160 25.16 9.55 6.71
C LYS A 160 25.44 8.11 7.10
N LYS A 161 24.69 7.54 8.05
CA LYS A 161 24.83 6.13 8.43
C LYS A 161 24.50 5.18 7.28
N VAL A 162 23.40 5.42 6.57
CA VAL A 162 23.01 4.63 5.40
C VAL A 162 24.09 4.71 4.32
N ARG A 163 24.64 5.91 4.07
CA ARG A 163 25.76 6.09 3.13
C ARG A 163 26.97 5.25 3.52
N THR A 164 27.44 5.34 4.77
CA THR A 164 28.59 4.55 5.23
C THR A 164 28.35 3.05 5.15
N ILE A 165 27.12 2.58 5.41
CA ILE A 165 26.77 1.16 5.25
C ILE A 165 26.79 0.76 3.77
N LEU A 166 26.26 1.60 2.88
CA LEU A 166 26.26 1.32 1.45
C LEU A 166 27.68 1.32 0.87
N GLU A 167 28.52 2.28 1.26
CA GLU A 167 29.95 2.29 0.93
C GLU A 167 30.60 0.97 1.37
N LEU A 168 30.42 0.55 2.64
CA LEU A 168 30.97 -0.72 3.15
C LEU A 168 30.44 -2.00 2.48
N ILE A 169 29.29 -1.97 1.81
CA ILE A 169 28.68 -3.15 1.17
C ILE A 169 29.10 -3.25 -0.31
N PHE A 170 29.32 -2.11 -0.96
CA PHE A 170 29.58 -2.03 -2.39
C PHE A 170 31.04 -1.74 -2.76
N GLU A 171 31.89 -1.27 -1.82
CA GLU A 171 33.37 -1.29 -1.89
C GLU A 171 33.96 -2.54 -1.23
#